data_AF-A0A6P7GVZ9-F1
#
_entry.id   AF-A0A6P7GVZ9-F1
#
_cell.length_a   1.000
_cell.length_b   1.000
_cell.length_c   1.000
_cell.angle_alpha   90.00
_cell.angle_beta   90.00
_cell.angle_gamma   90.00
#
_symmetry.space_group_name_H-M   'P 1'
#
loop_
_entity.id
_entity.type
_entity.pdbx_description
1 polymer ?
#
loop_
_entity_poly.entity_id
_entity_poly.type
_entity_poly.pdbx_seq_one_letter_code
_entity_poly.pdbx_strand_id
1 'polypeptide(L)'
;MNENEIEQTKNVRFSPTDIRRLNKSKRSTRQINIETWKDVSRKNRRDSGLAYTTRKTKILVPAKKAPTDVNVCRKSCKQMCSHFTLPMRKDLFKFFYSHSYDEQSAFLTKCIRMEEPKRRRAGKTDGTSLKLCSFAYFINNKKEESMQNYVTRRFQNHP
;
A
#
# COMPACT_ATOMS: atom_id res chain seq x y z
N MET A 1 -11.13 -7.74 -35.28
CA MET A 1 -10.57 -8.80 -34.41
C MET A 1 -10.80 -8.34 -32.97
N ASN A 2 -11.48 -9.14 -32.16
CA ASN A 2 -12.02 -8.74 -30.85
C ASN A 2 -10.96 -8.83 -29.74
N GLU A 3 -10.65 -7.72 -29.10
CA GLU A 3 -9.69 -7.60 -27.98
C GLU A 3 -10.35 -7.84 -26.60
N ASN A 4 -11.30 -8.77 -26.49
CA ASN A 4 -12.17 -8.93 -25.31
C ASN A 4 -11.85 -10.14 -24.40
N GLU A 5 -10.61 -10.66 -24.38
CA GLU A 5 -10.31 -11.91 -23.64
C GLU A 5 -9.13 -11.88 -22.66
N ILE A 6 -8.63 -10.72 -22.24
CA ILE A 6 -7.54 -10.68 -21.25
C ILE A 6 -7.85 -9.74 -20.09
N GLU A 7 -8.99 -9.94 -19.39
CA GLU A 7 -9.21 -9.19 -18.15
C GLU A 7 -10.13 -9.85 -17.11
N GLN A 8 -10.00 -11.16 -16.86
CA GLN A 8 -10.69 -11.79 -15.72
C GLN A 8 -9.85 -12.84 -14.99
N THR A 9 -8.76 -12.40 -14.36
CA THR A 9 -8.31 -13.03 -13.10
C THR A 9 -8.58 -12.08 -11.94
N LYS A 10 -9.85 -11.68 -11.80
CA LYS A 10 -10.34 -11.06 -10.58
C LYS A 10 -10.14 -12.09 -9.47
N ASN A 11 -9.37 -11.74 -8.44
CA ASN A 11 -9.36 -12.46 -7.17
C ASN A 11 -10.78 -12.40 -6.60
N VAL A 12 -11.63 -13.36 -6.99
CA VAL A 12 -12.99 -13.51 -6.44
C VAL A 12 -12.80 -13.89 -4.97
N ARG A 13 -12.96 -12.92 -4.07
CA ARG A 13 -13.14 -13.21 -2.64
C ARG A 13 -14.54 -13.80 -2.50
N PHE A 14 -14.63 -15.12 -2.38
CA PHE A 14 -15.88 -15.79 -2.05
C PHE A 14 -16.43 -15.24 -0.73
N SER A 15 -17.70 -14.85 -0.71
CA SER A 15 -18.33 -14.40 0.51
C SER A 15 -18.54 -15.58 1.47
N PRO A 16 -18.67 -15.34 2.80
CA PRO A 16 -19.00 -16.41 3.74
C PRO A 16 -20.27 -17.18 3.36
N THR A 17 -21.23 -16.52 2.71
CA THR A 17 -22.45 -17.16 2.21
C THR A 17 -22.18 -18.05 1.00
N ASP A 18 -21.23 -17.71 0.12
CA ASP A 18 -20.84 -18.57 -1.00
C ASP A 18 -20.13 -19.83 -0.51
N ILE A 19 -19.25 -19.71 0.48
CA ILE A 19 -18.59 -20.86 1.13
C ILE A 19 -19.63 -21.80 1.75
N ARG A 20 -20.61 -21.24 2.47
CA ARG A 20 -21.71 -22.01 3.07
C ARG A 20 -22.56 -22.71 2.01
N ARG A 21 -22.86 -22.06 0.88
CA ARG A 21 -23.59 -22.67 -0.26
C ARG A 21 -22.80 -23.84 -0.86
N LEU A 22 -21.49 -23.68 -1.06
CA LEU A 22 -20.63 -24.75 -1.56
C LEU A 22 -20.55 -25.94 -0.58
N ASN A 23 -20.53 -25.66 0.73
CA ASN A 23 -20.54 -26.68 1.79
C ASN A 23 -21.93 -27.27 2.08
N LYS A 24 -23.01 -26.79 1.44
CA LYS A 24 -24.40 -27.23 1.71
C LYS A 24 -24.73 -28.60 1.11
N SER A 25 -23.87 -29.14 0.25
CA SER A 25 -23.99 -30.50 -0.28
C SER A 25 -23.89 -31.52 0.86
N LYS A 26 -25.04 -32.04 1.30
CA LYS A 26 -25.18 -33.02 2.41
C LYS A 26 -24.44 -34.36 2.18
N ARG A 27 -23.81 -34.56 1.01
CA ARG A 27 -23.07 -35.79 0.65
C ARG A 27 -21.55 -35.64 0.65
N SER A 28 -21.02 -34.42 0.76
CA SER A 28 -19.57 -34.23 0.79
C SER A 28 -19.06 -34.30 2.22
N THR A 29 -18.28 -35.33 2.55
CA THR A 29 -17.51 -35.40 3.81
C THR A 29 -16.39 -34.36 3.87
N ARG A 30 -16.04 -33.75 2.72
CA ARG A 30 -15.01 -32.71 2.62
C ARG A 30 -15.63 -31.33 2.75
N GLN A 31 -15.29 -30.63 3.83
CA GLN A 31 -15.59 -29.20 4.00
C GLN A 31 -14.54 -28.36 3.26
N ILE A 32 -15.00 -27.43 2.42
CA ILE A 32 -14.14 -26.45 1.76
C ILE A 32 -13.77 -25.39 2.79
N ASN A 33 -12.49 -25.34 3.13
CA ASN A 33 -11.88 -24.25 3.89
C ASN A 33 -10.98 -23.43 2.96
N ILE A 34 -11.40 -22.21 2.63
CA ILE A 34 -10.68 -21.33 1.71
C ILE A 34 -9.40 -20.78 2.35
N GLU A 35 -9.37 -20.61 3.67
CA GLU A 35 -8.22 -20.04 4.38
C GLU A 35 -6.99 -20.95 4.31
N THR A 36 -7.21 -22.26 4.22
CA THR A 36 -6.14 -23.25 4.08
C THR A 36 -5.65 -23.40 2.65
N TRP A 37 -6.28 -22.73 1.67
CA TRP A 37 -5.82 -22.77 0.29
C TRP A 37 -4.43 -22.16 0.19
N LYS A 38 -3.53 -22.85 -0.52
CA LYS A 38 -2.10 -22.50 -0.59
C LYS A 38 -1.85 -21.06 -1.03
N ASP A 39 -2.69 -20.51 -1.90
CA ASP A 39 -2.54 -19.14 -2.39
C ASP A 39 -3.15 -18.10 -1.43
N VAL A 40 -4.30 -18.41 -0.81
CA VAL A 40 -4.95 -17.56 0.20
C VAL A 40 -4.08 -17.48 1.45
N SER A 41 -3.67 -18.62 2.00
CA SER A 41 -2.78 -18.69 3.16
C SER A 41 -1.48 -17.92 2.92
N ARG A 42 -0.87 -18.06 1.73
CA ARG A 42 0.36 -17.34 1.39
C ARG A 42 0.13 -15.83 1.27
N LYS A 43 -0.99 -15.40 0.67
CA LYS A 43 -1.36 -13.99 0.60
C LYS A 43 -1.55 -13.42 2.00
N ASN A 44 -2.33 -14.09 2.85
CA ASN A 44 -2.57 -13.66 4.23
C ASN A 44 -1.27 -13.56 5.04
N ARG A 45 -0.33 -14.50 4.88
CA ARG A 45 0.99 -14.43 5.51
C ARG A 45 1.82 -13.25 5.01
N ARG A 46 1.75 -12.94 3.71
CA ARG A 46 2.43 -11.76 3.14
C ARG A 46 1.84 -10.46 3.66
N ASP A 47 0.51 -10.35 3.66
CA ASP A 47 -0.22 -9.13 4.05
C ASP A 47 -0.04 -8.84 5.56
N SER A 48 0.08 -9.89 6.38
CA SER A 48 0.43 -9.78 7.82
C SER A 48 1.93 -9.62 8.10
N GLY A 49 2.78 -9.59 7.07
CA GLY A 49 4.23 -9.45 7.23
C GLY A 49 4.93 -10.68 7.80
N LEU A 50 4.27 -11.85 7.84
CA LEU A 50 4.84 -13.10 8.29
C LEU A 50 5.71 -13.77 7.21
N ALA A 51 6.57 -14.69 7.64
CA ALA A 51 7.38 -15.47 6.71
C ALA A 51 6.49 -16.34 5.81
N TYR A 52 6.79 -16.41 4.52
CA TYR A 52 6.01 -17.20 3.56
C TYR A 52 6.89 -17.80 2.46
N THR A 53 6.44 -18.91 1.86
CA THR A 53 7.16 -19.55 0.74
C THR A 53 6.68 -19.03 -0.60
N THR A 54 7.61 -18.70 -1.51
CA THR A 54 7.26 -18.24 -2.85
C THR A 54 6.67 -19.37 -3.69
N ARG A 55 5.84 -19.02 -4.69
CA ARG A 55 5.19 -20.01 -5.57
C ARG A 55 6.21 -20.74 -6.45
N LYS A 56 7.06 -19.97 -7.13
CA LYS A 56 7.97 -20.40 -8.22
C LYS A 56 9.24 -21.05 -7.68
N THR A 57 9.95 -20.34 -6.81
CA THR A 57 11.28 -20.76 -6.35
C THR A 57 11.24 -21.57 -5.05
N LYS A 58 10.07 -21.67 -4.39
CA LYS A 58 9.89 -22.31 -3.07
C LYS A 58 10.80 -21.74 -1.98
N ILE A 59 11.37 -20.56 -2.21
CA ILE A 59 12.24 -19.88 -1.25
C ILE A 59 11.40 -19.32 -0.10
N LEU A 60 11.89 -19.48 1.12
CA LEU A 60 11.30 -18.87 2.30
C LEU A 60 11.64 -17.37 2.34
N VAL A 61 10.62 -16.53 2.19
CA VAL A 61 10.72 -15.09 2.44
C VAL A 61 10.57 -14.88 3.94
N PRO A 62 11.54 -14.22 4.60
CA PRO A 62 11.48 -14.01 6.05
C PRO A 62 10.37 -13.03 6.44
N ALA A 63 9.95 -13.11 7.69
CA ALA A 63 9.01 -12.15 8.27
C ALA A 63 9.60 -10.73 8.25
N LYS A 64 8.72 -9.74 8.10
CA LYS A 64 9.07 -8.33 8.21
C LYS A 64 9.49 -8.05 9.64
N LYS A 65 10.64 -7.39 9.79
CA LYS A 65 11.20 -7.02 11.09
C LYS A 65 10.79 -5.59 11.42
N ALA A 66 10.57 -5.33 12.71
CA ALA A 66 10.33 -3.97 13.18
C ALA A 66 11.52 -3.06 12.82
N PRO A 67 11.28 -1.77 12.54
CA PRO A 67 12.34 -0.82 12.23
C PRO A 67 13.36 -0.73 13.36
N THR A 68 14.63 -0.63 12.99
CA THR A 68 15.76 -0.33 13.88
C THR A 68 16.36 1.03 13.50
N ASP A 69 17.22 1.59 14.35
CA ASP A 69 17.99 2.80 14.03
C ASP A 69 19.12 2.57 13.02
N VAL A 70 19.30 1.32 12.59
CA VAL A 70 20.25 0.98 11.55
C VAL A 70 19.60 1.27 10.20
N ASN A 71 20.27 2.05 9.34
CA ASN A 71 19.80 2.45 8.01
C ASN A 71 18.69 3.51 7.98
N VAL A 72 18.77 4.52 8.85
CA VAL A 72 17.92 5.71 8.74
C VAL A 72 18.36 6.57 7.54
N CYS A 73 17.39 7.06 6.76
CA CYS A 73 17.70 8.02 5.69
C CYS A 73 18.40 9.27 6.25
N ARG A 74 19.27 9.87 5.43
CA ARG A 74 19.91 11.15 5.75
C ARG A 74 18.87 12.24 6.02
N LYS A 75 19.23 13.26 6.82
CA LYS A 75 18.38 14.43 7.10
C LYS A 75 17.89 15.15 5.83
N SER A 76 18.65 15.07 4.73
CA SER A 76 18.32 15.62 3.41
C SER A 76 17.40 14.74 2.56
N CYS A 77 16.81 13.68 3.13
CA CYS A 77 15.88 12.82 2.40
C CYS A 77 14.70 13.63 1.87
N LYS A 78 14.48 13.60 0.55
CA LYS A 78 13.36 14.29 -0.11
C LYS A 78 11.98 13.86 0.42
N GLN A 79 11.89 12.63 0.94
CA GLN A 79 10.68 12.08 1.54
C GLN A 79 10.56 12.37 3.04
N MET A 80 11.46 13.20 3.60
CA MET A 80 11.43 13.66 4.99
C MET A 80 11.43 12.52 6.02
N CYS A 81 11.99 11.35 5.66
CA CYS A 81 12.01 10.17 6.54
C CYS A 81 12.69 10.41 7.89
N SER A 82 13.61 11.37 7.97
CA SER A 82 14.30 11.78 9.20
C SER A 82 13.39 12.43 10.24
N HIS A 83 12.18 12.87 9.86
CA HIS A 83 11.20 13.44 10.80
C HIS A 83 10.53 12.37 11.66
N PHE A 84 10.62 11.09 11.28
CA PHE A 84 10.06 9.98 12.05
C PHE A 84 11.10 9.44 13.01
N THR A 85 10.84 9.60 14.32
CA THR A 85 11.64 8.99 15.38
C THR A 85 11.47 7.47 15.38
N LEU A 86 12.41 6.73 15.99
CA LEU A 86 12.31 5.28 16.10
C LEU A 86 11.01 4.80 16.76
N PRO A 87 10.52 5.40 17.87
CA PRO A 87 9.24 5.02 18.46
C PRO A 87 8.09 5.14 17.45
N MET A 88 7.98 6.28 16.75
CA MET A 88 6.93 6.49 15.74
C MET A 88 6.97 5.41 14.65
N ARG A 89 8.17 5.03 14.19
CA ARG A 89 8.32 3.98 13.17
C ARG A 89 7.87 2.61 13.68
N LYS A 90 8.20 2.28 14.93
CA LYS A 90 7.77 1.02 15.56
C LYS A 90 6.25 1.00 15.73
N ASP A 91 5.65 2.11 16.14
CA ASP A 91 4.20 2.22 16.30
C ASP A 91 3.48 2.08 14.95
N LEU A 92 3.97 2.76 13.91
CA LEU A 92 3.44 2.63 12.54
C LEU A 92 3.57 1.20 12.02
N PHE A 93 4.71 0.54 12.27
CA PHE A 93 4.93 -0.84 11.87
C PHE A 93 3.94 -1.78 12.56
N LYS A 94 3.79 -1.67 13.88
CA LYS A 94 2.86 -2.47 14.68
C LYS A 94 1.42 -2.22 14.26
N PHE A 95 1.04 -0.96 14.11
CA PHE A 95 -0.26 -0.56 13.62
C PHE A 95 -0.53 -1.21 12.26
N PHE A 96 0.32 -0.99 11.26
CA PHE A 96 0.09 -1.47 9.91
C PHE A 96 -0.11 -3.00 9.83
N TYR A 97 0.78 -3.78 10.45
CA TYR A 97 0.71 -5.24 10.37
C TYR A 97 -0.31 -5.89 11.32
N SER A 98 -0.89 -5.14 12.25
CA SER A 98 -2.00 -5.62 13.09
C SER A 98 -3.37 -5.50 12.42
N HIS A 99 -3.47 -4.80 11.28
CA HIS A 99 -4.72 -4.56 10.56
C HIS A 99 -4.88 -5.46 9.35
N SER A 100 -6.13 -5.61 8.90
CA SER A 100 -6.48 -6.30 7.67
C SER A 100 -5.94 -5.59 6.43
N TYR A 101 -5.81 -6.31 5.30
CA TYR A 101 -5.33 -5.72 4.04
C TYR A 101 -6.16 -4.51 3.58
N ASP A 102 -7.47 -4.53 3.84
CA ASP A 102 -8.37 -3.46 3.40
C ASP A 102 -8.16 -2.20 4.26
N GLU A 103 -7.97 -2.35 5.56
CA GLU A 103 -7.60 -1.27 6.48
C GLU A 103 -6.20 -0.73 6.21
N GLN A 104 -5.23 -1.61 5.93
CA GLN A 104 -3.89 -1.23 5.48
C GLN A 104 -3.98 -0.37 4.22
N SER A 105 -4.78 -0.78 3.24
CA SER A 105 -4.99 -0.04 1.99
C SER A 105 -5.65 1.31 2.23
N ALA A 106 -6.69 1.36 3.07
CA ALA A 106 -7.34 2.60 3.45
C ALA A 106 -6.39 3.58 4.15
N PHE A 107 -5.55 3.07 5.07
CA PHE A 107 -4.53 3.85 5.74
C PHE A 107 -3.52 4.44 4.76
N LEU A 108 -2.99 3.64 3.82
CA LEU A 108 -2.06 4.12 2.80
C LEU A 108 -2.69 5.19 1.91
N THR A 109 -3.93 4.98 1.44
CA THR A 109 -4.63 5.97 0.62
C THR A 109 -4.86 7.27 1.37
N LYS A 110 -5.18 7.23 2.67
CA LYS A 110 -5.31 8.44 3.51
C LYS A 110 -4.00 9.23 3.61
N CYS A 111 -2.87 8.54 3.50
CA CYS A 111 -1.52 9.10 3.57
C CYS A 111 -1.01 9.64 2.23
N ILE A 112 -1.75 9.50 1.13
CA ILE A 112 -1.33 9.94 -0.22
C ILE A 112 -2.16 11.16 -0.65
N ARG A 113 -1.48 12.17 -1.18
CA ARG A 113 -2.10 13.30 -1.87
C ARG A 113 -1.67 13.31 -3.32
N MET A 114 -2.63 13.47 -4.23
CA MET A 114 -2.37 13.76 -5.62
C MET A 114 -2.16 15.27 -5.77
N GLU A 115 -1.07 15.65 -6.42
CA GLU A 115 -0.71 17.04 -6.73
C GLU A 115 -0.49 17.19 -8.23
N GLU A 116 -0.67 18.41 -8.72
CA GLU A 116 -0.27 18.74 -10.08
C GLU A 116 1.25 18.63 -10.27
N PRO A 117 1.73 18.28 -11.48
CA PRO A 117 3.16 18.24 -11.77
C PRO A 117 3.82 19.62 -11.61
N LYS A 118 4.71 19.76 -10.62
CA LYS A 118 5.40 21.04 -10.29
C LYS A 118 6.18 21.67 -11.45
N ARG A 119 6.65 20.88 -12.41
CA ARG A 119 7.40 21.33 -13.59
C ARG A 119 7.03 20.48 -14.79
N ARG A 120 6.78 21.12 -15.93
CA ARG A 120 6.70 20.48 -17.25
C ARG A 120 7.98 20.79 -18.02
N ARG A 121 8.38 19.88 -18.93
CA ARG A 121 9.48 20.17 -19.87
C ARG A 121 8.99 21.24 -20.86
N ALA A 122 9.91 22.04 -21.40
CA ALA A 122 9.58 23.03 -22.42
C ALA A 122 8.84 22.36 -23.60
N GLY A 123 7.78 23.00 -24.09
CA GLY A 123 6.94 22.47 -25.16
C GLY A 123 5.97 21.34 -24.76
N LYS A 124 5.87 20.98 -23.46
CA LYS A 124 4.89 20.00 -22.98
C LYS A 124 3.70 20.67 -22.32
N THR A 125 2.51 20.34 -22.80
CA THR A 125 1.20 20.75 -22.29
C THR A 125 0.52 19.63 -21.51
N ASP A 126 -0.67 19.89 -20.99
CA ASP A 126 -1.51 18.94 -20.26
C ASP A 126 -1.88 17.72 -21.10
N GLY A 127 -2.19 17.92 -22.38
CA GLY A 127 -2.51 16.82 -23.31
C GLY A 127 -1.31 16.06 -23.87
N THR A 128 -0.08 16.57 -23.73
CA THR A 128 1.12 15.96 -24.37
C THR A 128 2.16 15.44 -23.38
N SER A 129 1.93 15.65 -22.08
CA SER A 129 2.76 15.13 -20.99
C SER A 129 2.29 13.75 -20.56
N LEU A 130 3.22 12.79 -20.49
CA LEU A 130 2.95 11.48 -19.89
C LEU A 130 2.77 11.55 -18.36
N LYS A 131 3.27 12.62 -17.73
CA LYS A 131 3.12 12.84 -16.29
C LYS A 131 1.90 13.72 -16.05
N LEU A 132 0.80 13.10 -15.65
CA LEU A 132 -0.48 13.76 -15.36
C LEU A 132 -0.51 14.33 -13.93
N CYS A 133 0.08 13.63 -12.97
CA CYS A 133 0.10 14.05 -11.57
C CYS A 133 1.42 13.69 -10.87
N SER A 134 1.60 14.20 -9.67
CA SER A 134 2.63 13.83 -8.71
C SER A 134 1.97 13.35 -7.42
N PHE A 135 2.63 12.47 -6.68
CA PHE A 135 2.13 12.00 -5.39
C PHE A 135 3.01 12.56 -4.28
N ALA A 136 2.38 13.07 -3.24
CA ALA A 136 3.01 13.46 -1.98
C ALA A 136 2.49 12.57 -0.85
N TYR A 137 3.38 12.22 0.08
CA TYR A 137 3.10 11.27 1.16
C TYR A 137 3.15 11.98 2.51
N PHE A 138 2.18 11.70 3.36
CA PHE A 138 2.03 12.31 4.67
C PHE A 138 1.59 11.27 5.68
N ILE A 139 2.15 11.32 6.89
CA ILE A 139 1.72 10.48 8.01
C ILE A 139 1.17 11.43 9.08
N ASN A 140 -0.04 11.14 9.56
CA ASN A 140 -0.86 11.97 10.43
C ASN A 140 -1.43 13.24 9.76
N ASN A 141 -2.45 13.83 10.39
CA ASN A 141 -3.20 15.02 9.94
C ASN A 141 -2.37 16.31 9.82
N LYS A 142 -1.06 16.25 9.58
CA LYS A 142 -0.26 17.36 9.04
C LYS A 142 -0.67 17.73 7.60
N LYS A 143 -1.89 17.39 7.18
CA LYS A 143 -2.55 17.90 5.97
C LYS A 143 -2.61 19.44 6.03
N GLU A 144 -2.89 20.01 7.19
CA GLU A 144 -3.04 21.47 7.38
C GLU A 144 -1.71 22.22 7.53
N GLU A 145 -0.76 21.71 8.31
CA GLU A 145 0.56 22.36 8.51
C GLU A 145 1.39 22.44 7.22
N SER A 146 1.21 21.49 6.29
CA SER A 146 1.90 21.52 4.99
C SER A 146 1.41 22.64 4.06
N MET A 147 0.15 23.06 4.20
CA MET A 147 -0.42 24.17 3.43
C MET A 147 0.11 25.51 3.95
N GLN A 148 0.14 25.71 5.26
CA GLN A 148 0.64 26.95 5.86
C GLN A 148 2.14 27.16 5.57
N ASN A 149 2.95 26.11 5.61
CA ASN A 149 4.39 26.20 5.29
C ASN A 149 4.68 26.40 3.78
N TYR A 150 3.80 25.96 2.88
CA TYR A 150 3.95 26.20 1.44
C TYR A 150 3.52 27.62 1.05
N VAL A 151 2.41 28.10 1.64
CA VAL A 151 1.91 29.46 1.43
C VAL A 151 2.90 30.50 1.96
N THR A 152 3.41 30.34 3.19
CA THR A 152 4.38 31.28 3.80
C THR A 152 5.71 31.36 3.03
N ARG A 153 6.24 30.25 2.51
CA ARG A 153 7.48 30.27 1.71
C ARG A 153 7.33 30.91 0.32
N ARG A 154 6.10 30.93 -0.24
CA ARG A 154 5.81 31.58 -1.52
C ARG A 154 5.71 33.10 -1.39
N PHE A 155 5.32 33.62 -0.22
CA PHE A 155 5.20 35.06 0.05
C PHE A 155 6.44 35.71 0.67
N GLN A 156 7.45 34.93 1.11
CA GLN A 156 8.70 35.46 1.68
C GLN A 156 9.88 35.52 0.70
N ASN A 157 9.71 35.08 -0.55
CA ASN A 157 10.77 35.07 -1.57
C ASN A 157 10.40 35.86 -2.85
N HIS A 158 9.58 36.90 -2.71
CA HIS A 158 9.41 37.92 -3.74
C HIS A 158 9.87 39.27 -3.17
N PRO A 159 11.06 39.77 -3.53
CA PRO A 159 11.28 41.21 -3.60
C PRO A 159 10.38 41.84 -4.68
#